data_AF-A0A0S9QUF4-F1
#
_entry.id   AF-A0A0S9QUF4-F1
#
_cell.length_a   1.000
_cell.length_b   1.000
_cell.length_c   1.000
_cell.angle_alpha   90.00
_cell.angle_beta   90.00
_cell.angle_gamma   90.00
#
_symmetry.space_group_name_H-M   'P 1'
#
loop_
_entity.id
_entity.type
_entity.pdbx_description
1 polymer ?
#
loop_
_entity_poly.entity_id
_entity_poly.type
_entity_poly.pdbx_seq_one_letter_code
_entity_poly.pdbx_strand_id
1 'polypeptide(L)'
;MREYKRAWRERNAAHIWEYRAAYDAEHPDVKRAEARRYAEKKRQERRRKQSRQVSSKKYYEANKAKHHEYTRQWRLRKLAEDPEGYRAARAVIQRRWYEKHRDERNAKLRAEHRENPELKRAAARAYYAAHAEEQKAKRRAYYAANREKVLAANRAWKDRETRRLHAGLPPRRLHTTPVAERRANTAAADAFFAQQWPAEEVAALRRRRGLSLEAVEPVPAEVVARFERDSQRARIEHTLATDFSYADRARTAEARRYLAAQQPRGWQIRAAAEEARMDAIGKQINNRLRHREPPRRPHHLDPAAPHPMLSPNNPMGMNR
;
A
#
# COMPACT_ATOMS: atom_id res chain seq x y z
N MET A 1 -48.12 1.27 -9.03
CA MET A 1 -48.22 -0.15 -9.46
C MET A 1 -46.92 -0.96 -9.34
N ARG A 2 -45.76 -0.50 -9.86
CA ARG A 2 -44.49 -1.27 -9.78
C ARG A 2 -43.93 -1.40 -8.35
N GLU A 3 -44.02 -0.32 -7.56
CA GLU A 3 -43.53 -0.30 -6.17
C GLU A 3 -44.38 -1.17 -5.23
N TYR A 4 -45.70 -1.14 -5.39
CA TYR A 4 -46.62 -2.04 -4.69
C TYR A 4 -46.29 -3.53 -4.95
N LYS A 5 -46.08 -3.91 -6.22
CA LYS A 5 -45.68 -5.29 -6.58
C LYS A 5 -44.33 -5.69 -5.98
N ARG A 6 -43.38 -4.75 -5.86
CA ARG A 6 -42.08 -5.00 -5.24
C ARG A 6 -42.21 -5.18 -3.73
N ALA A 7 -42.90 -4.26 -3.04
CA ALA A 7 -43.14 -4.33 -1.60
C ALA A 7 -43.98 -5.55 -1.20
N TRP A 8 -44.87 -6.03 -2.06
CA TRP A 8 -45.60 -7.28 -1.85
C TRP A 8 -44.69 -8.50 -2.00
N ARG A 9 -43.81 -8.54 -3.02
CA ARG A 9 -42.84 -9.64 -3.19
C ARG A 9 -41.81 -9.70 -2.06
N GLU A 10 -41.39 -8.55 -1.53
CA GLU A 10 -40.47 -8.47 -0.39
C GLU A 10 -41.14 -8.99 0.89
N ARG A 11 -42.39 -8.56 1.16
CA ARG A 11 -43.17 -9.04 2.31
C ARG A 11 -43.51 -10.54 2.23
N ASN A 12 -43.69 -11.08 1.03
CA ASN A 12 -44.03 -12.49 0.80
C ASN A 12 -42.84 -13.33 0.31
N ALA A 13 -41.60 -12.85 0.46
CA ALA A 13 -40.43 -13.53 -0.09
C ALA A 13 -40.25 -14.94 0.49
N ALA A 14 -40.46 -15.10 1.80
CA ALA A 14 -40.39 -16.39 2.49
C ALA A 14 -41.45 -17.37 1.97
N HIS A 15 -42.72 -16.95 1.93
CA HIS A 15 -43.80 -17.78 1.40
C HIS A 15 -43.61 -18.15 -0.08
N ILE A 16 -43.13 -17.23 -0.92
CA ILE A 16 -42.82 -17.51 -2.34
C ILE A 16 -41.68 -18.52 -2.44
N TRP A 17 -40.68 -18.45 -1.55
CA TRP A 17 -39.57 -19.39 -1.52
C TRP A 17 -40.00 -20.78 -1.06
N GLU A 18 -40.78 -20.87 0.02
CA GLU A 18 -41.34 -22.13 0.53
C GLU A 18 -42.24 -22.80 -0.51
N TYR A 19 -43.16 -22.04 -1.12
CA TYR A 19 -44.01 -22.54 -2.20
C TYR A 19 -43.20 -23.08 -3.38
N ARG A 20 -42.13 -22.38 -3.78
CA ARG A 20 -41.23 -22.85 -4.85
C ARG A 20 -40.46 -24.10 -4.44
N ALA A 21 -39.97 -24.17 -3.20
CA ALA A 21 -39.24 -25.33 -2.70
C ALA A 21 -40.14 -26.58 -2.67
N ALA A 22 -41.39 -26.44 -2.19
CA ALA A 22 -42.39 -27.51 -2.22
C ALA A 22 -42.72 -27.94 -3.66
N TYR A 23 -43.00 -26.97 -4.54
CA TYR A 23 -43.28 -27.25 -5.95
C TYR A 23 -42.10 -27.96 -6.65
N ASP A 24 -40.87 -27.52 -6.40
CA ASP A 24 -39.65 -28.09 -6.97
C ASP A 24 -39.40 -29.52 -6.43
N ALA A 25 -39.77 -29.80 -5.17
CA ALA A 25 -39.69 -31.13 -4.56
C ALA A 25 -40.74 -32.09 -5.11
N GLU A 26 -41.95 -31.61 -5.41
CA GLU A 26 -43.03 -32.39 -6.02
C GLU A 26 -42.81 -32.66 -7.51
N HIS A 27 -42.06 -31.78 -8.21
CA HIS A 27 -41.87 -31.85 -9.67
C HIS A 27 -40.38 -31.93 -10.10
N PRO A 28 -39.59 -32.88 -9.57
CA PRO A 28 -38.15 -32.95 -9.83
C PRO A 28 -37.85 -33.21 -11.32
N ASP A 29 -38.71 -33.98 -12.01
CA ASP A 29 -38.49 -34.34 -13.41
C ASP A 29 -38.75 -33.18 -14.37
N VAL A 30 -39.75 -32.33 -14.07
CA VAL A 30 -39.99 -31.09 -14.81
C VAL A 30 -38.78 -30.17 -14.68
N LYS A 31 -38.22 -30.01 -13.48
CA LYS A 31 -37.01 -29.20 -13.26
C LYS A 31 -35.78 -29.74 -13.96
N ARG A 32 -35.56 -31.07 -13.91
CA ARG A 32 -34.47 -31.70 -14.65
C ARG A 32 -34.62 -31.49 -16.15
N ALA A 33 -35.84 -31.60 -16.69
CA ALA A 33 -36.11 -31.37 -18.11
C ALA A 33 -35.88 -29.89 -18.51
N GLU A 34 -36.33 -28.93 -17.70
CA GLU A 34 -36.07 -27.50 -17.91
C GLU A 34 -34.58 -27.17 -17.85
N ALA A 35 -33.86 -27.72 -16.87
CA ALA A 35 -32.42 -27.54 -16.73
C ALA A 35 -31.65 -28.10 -17.95
N ARG A 36 -32.05 -29.27 -18.46
CA ARG A 36 -31.50 -29.85 -19.69
C ARG A 36 -31.76 -28.95 -20.90
N ARG A 37 -32.99 -28.48 -21.11
CA ARG A 37 -33.35 -27.55 -22.20
C ARG A 37 -32.55 -26.24 -22.13
N TYR A 38 -32.40 -25.69 -20.93
CA TYR A 38 -31.60 -24.49 -20.70
C TYR A 38 -30.12 -24.71 -21.02
N ALA A 39 -29.55 -25.82 -20.55
CA ALA A 39 -28.16 -26.19 -20.80
C ALA A 39 -27.90 -26.42 -22.30
N GLU A 40 -28.81 -27.09 -23.01
CA GLU A 40 -28.74 -27.27 -24.46
C GLU A 40 -28.81 -25.95 -25.21
N LYS A 41 -29.74 -25.06 -24.86
CA LYS A 41 -29.83 -23.71 -25.44
C LYS A 41 -28.53 -22.95 -25.24
N LYS A 42 -27.94 -23.01 -24.03
CA LYS A 42 -26.64 -22.37 -23.75
C LYS A 42 -25.48 -23.02 -24.52
N ARG A 43 -25.48 -24.34 -24.70
CA ARG A 43 -24.48 -25.04 -25.52
C ARG A 43 -24.60 -24.64 -26.98
N GLN A 44 -25.82 -24.55 -27.52
CA GLN A 44 -26.07 -24.07 -28.89
C GLN A 44 -25.65 -22.61 -29.06
N GLU A 45 -25.94 -21.74 -28.09
CA GLU A 45 -25.51 -20.33 -28.11
C GLU A 45 -23.98 -20.21 -28.13
N ARG A 46 -23.28 -20.98 -27.27
CA ARG A 46 -21.81 -21.05 -27.27
C ARG A 46 -21.26 -21.54 -28.59
N ARG A 47 -21.84 -22.61 -29.17
CA ARG A 47 -21.46 -23.13 -30.50
C ARG A 47 -21.64 -22.09 -31.60
N ARG A 48 -22.78 -21.37 -31.61
CA ARG A 48 -23.04 -20.29 -32.57
C ARG A 48 -22.05 -19.13 -32.39
N LYS A 49 -21.69 -18.78 -31.16
CA LYS A 49 -20.69 -17.74 -30.88
C LYS A 49 -19.30 -18.17 -31.37
N GLN A 50 -18.90 -19.41 -31.09
CA GLN A 50 -17.64 -19.96 -31.55
C GLN A 50 -17.59 -20.06 -33.07
N SER A 51 -18.66 -20.54 -33.73
CA SER A 51 -18.69 -20.62 -35.19
C SER A 51 -18.60 -19.24 -35.84
N ARG A 52 -19.29 -18.22 -35.29
CA ARG A 52 -19.15 -16.82 -35.72
C ARG A 52 -17.75 -16.26 -35.52
N GLN A 53 -17.10 -16.59 -34.41
CA GLN A 53 -15.71 -16.17 -34.17
C GLN A 53 -14.75 -16.81 -35.17
N VAL A 54 -14.91 -18.11 -35.44
CA VAL A 54 -14.10 -18.84 -36.43
C VAL A 54 -14.34 -18.29 -37.83
N SER A 55 -15.61 -18.08 -38.23
CA SER A 55 -15.93 -17.53 -39.56
C SER A 55 -15.41 -16.09 -39.72
N SER A 56 -15.57 -15.27 -38.68
CA SER A 56 -15.03 -13.90 -38.66
C SER A 56 -13.51 -13.88 -38.74
N LYS A 57 -12.82 -14.77 -38.02
CA LYS A 57 -11.36 -14.92 -38.08
C LYS A 57 -10.92 -15.35 -39.48
N LYS A 58 -11.54 -16.37 -40.07
CA LYS A 58 -11.27 -16.81 -41.45
C LYS A 58 -11.49 -15.70 -42.47
N TYR A 59 -12.59 -14.95 -42.34
CA TYR A 59 -12.88 -13.81 -43.20
C TYR A 59 -11.81 -12.72 -43.07
N TYR A 60 -11.40 -12.39 -41.84
CA TYR A 60 -10.34 -11.40 -41.58
C TYR A 60 -8.99 -11.86 -42.13
N GLU A 61 -8.63 -13.14 -41.94
CA GLU A 61 -7.39 -13.71 -42.48
C GLU A 61 -7.37 -13.65 -44.01
N ALA A 62 -8.48 -14.03 -44.67
CA ALA A 62 -8.61 -13.96 -46.12
C ALA A 62 -8.56 -12.51 -46.65
N ASN A 63 -9.05 -11.53 -45.88
CA ASN A 63 -9.10 -10.12 -46.29
C ASN A 63 -8.04 -9.25 -45.59
N LYS A 64 -7.04 -9.86 -44.95
CA LYS A 64 -6.06 -9.15 -44.12
C LYS A 64 -5.29 -8.11 -44.93
N ALA A 65 -4.86 -8.48 -46.14
CA ALA A 65 -4.15 -7.57 -47.04
C ALA A 65 -4.99 -6.35 -47.42
N LYS A 66 -6.24 -6.57 -47.85
CA LYS A 66 -7.20 -5.50 -48.18
C LYS A 66 -7.46 -4.58 -47.00
N HIS A 67 -7.63 -5.12 -45.80
CA HIS A 67 -7.81 -4.31 -44.59
C HIS A 67 -6.57 -3.46 -44.27
N HIS A 68 -5.36 -4.03 -44.43
CA HIS A 68 -4.12 -3.28 -44.24
C HIS A 68 -3.93 -2.19 -45.29
N GLU A 69 -4.26 -2.46 -46.56
CA GLU A 69 -4.26 -1.48 -47.65
C GLU A 69 -5.24 -0.34 -47.39
N TYR A 70 -6.49 -0.66 -47.05
CA TYR A 70 -7.47 0.32 -46.65
C TYR A 70 -6.98 1.19 -45.49
N THR A 71 -6.38 0.56 -44.47
CA THR A 71 -5.80 1.30 -43.32
C THR A 71 -4.60 2.15 -43.72
N ARG A 72 -3.80 1.74 -44.71
CA ARG A 72 -2.70 2.55 -45.26
C ARG A 72 -3.24 3.76 -46.01
N GLN A 73 -4.18 3.55 -46.94
CA GLN A 73 -4.80 4.62 -47.72
C GLN A 73 -5.52 5.63 -46.82
N TRP A 74 -6.27 5.17 -45.82
CA TRP A 74 -6.91 6.03 -44.84
C TRP A 74 -5.90 6.88 -44.06
N ARG A 75 -4.76 6.30 -43.64
CA ARG A 75 -3.69 7.04 -42.96
C ARG A 75 -3.05 8.08 -43.88
N LEU A 76 -2.77 7.74 -45.13
CA LEU A 76 -2.22 8.67 -46.12
C LEU A 76 -3.20 9.83 -46.38
N ARG A 77 -4.48 9.53 -46.55
CA ARG A 77 -5.54 10.55 -46.68
C ARG A 77 -5.57 11.48 -45.46
N LYS A 78 -5.53 10.94 -44.24
CA LYS A 78 -5.53 11.76 -43.03
C LYS A 78 -4.27 12.60 -42.86
N LEU A 79 -3.12 12.06 -43.23
CA LEU A 79 -1.87 12.81 -43.27
C LEU A 79 -1.87 13.91 -44.34
N ALA A 80 -2.57 13.71 -45.48
CA ALA A 80 -2.69 14.71 -46.53
C ALA A 80 -3.71 15.81 -46.19
N GLU A 81 -4.81 15.48 -45.51
CA GLU A 81 -5.83 16.44 -45.04
C GLU A 81 -5.27 17.36 -43.95
N ASP A 82 -4.59 16.81 -42.95
CA ASP A 82 -3.99 17.57 -41.83
C ASP A 82 -2.78 16.83 -41.24
N PRO A 83 -1.56 17.13 -41.72
CA PRO A 83 -0.35 16.47 -41.25
C PRO A 83 -0.06 16.71 -39.76
N GLU A 84 -0.30 17.93 -39.28
CA GLU A 84 0.06 18.32 -37.91
C GLU A 84 -0.96 17.81 -36.89
N GLY A 85 -2.25 17.99 -37.15
CA GLY A 85 -3.31 17.49 -36.27
C GLY A 85 -3.33 15.96 -36.19
N TYR A 86 -3.05 15.25 -37.29
CA TYR A 86 -2.90 13.80 -37.25
C TYR A 86 -1.73 13.35 -36.36
N ARG A 87 -0.56 14.01 -36.48
CA ARG A 87 0.62 13.71 -35.65
C ARG A 87 0.36 14.02 -34.18
N ALA A 88 -0.25 15.17 -33.88
CA ALA A 88 -0.61 15.57 -32.52
C ALA A 88 -1.61 14.58 -31.88
N ALA A 89 -2.68 14.21 -32.61
CA ALA A 89 -3.66 13.24 -32.13
C ALA A 89 -3.02 11.86 -31.88
N ARG A 90 -2.13 11.41 -32.78
CA ARG A 90 -1.37 10.17 -32.59
C ARG A 90 -0.44 10.23 -31.38
N ALA A 91 0.23 11.35 -31.16
CA ALA A 91 1.09 11.55 -30.00
C ALA A 91 0.28 11.50 -28.68
N VAL A 92 -0.92 12.10 -28.64
CA VAL A 92 -1.81 12.03 -27.46
C VAL A 92 -2.26 10.59 -27.20
N ILE A 93 -2.69 9.86 -28.23
CA ILE A 93 -3.09 8.45 -28.09
C ILE A 93 -1.91 7.61 -27.59
N GLN A 94 -0.73 7.80 -28.18
CA GLN A 94 0.47 7.09 -27.81
C GLN A 94 0.89 7.40 -26.37
N ARG A 95 0.81 8.68 -25.95
CA ARG A 95 1.09 9.09 -24.58
C ARG A 95 0.13 8.44 -23.60
N ARG A 96 -1.19 8.48 -23.85
CA ARG A 96 -2.19 7.81 -23.02
C ARG A 96 -1.94 6.30 -22.91
N TRP A 97 -1.56 5.66 -24.02
CA TRP A 97 -1.19 4.25 -24.01
C TRP A 97 0.06 4.00 -23.16
N TYR A 98 1.12 4.80 -23.32
CA TYR A 98 2.33 4.69 -22.51
C TYR A 98 2.07 4.94 -21.03
N GLU A 99 1.24 5.92 -20.67
CA GLU A 99 0.88 6.21 -19.28
C GLU A 99 0.12 5.03 -18.67
N LYS A 100 -0.86 4.47 -19.39
CA LYS A 100 -1.64 3.31 -18.94
C LYS A 100 -0.79 2.04 -18.80
N HIS A 101 0.16 1.82 -19.70
CA HIS A 101 0.98 0.60 -19.76
C HIS A 101 2.42 0.82 -19.26
N ARG A 102 2.67 1.93 -18.54
CA ARG A 102 4.01 2.32 -18.09
C ARG A 102 4.64 1.24 -17.24
N ASP A 103 3.87 0.73 -16.28
CA ASP A 103 4.38 -0.22 -15.28
C ASP A 103 4.58 -1.61 -15.87
N GLU A 104 3.67 -2.05 -16.74
CA GLU A 104 3.82 -3.31 -17.49
C GLU A 104 5.08 -3.28 -18.36
N ARG A 105 5.30 -2.18 -19.09
CA ARG A 105 6.51 -2.00 -19.91
C ARG A 105 7.77 -1.95 -19.05
N ASN A 106 7.74 -1.21 -17.94
CA ASN A 106 8.86 -1.11 -17.02
C ASN A 106 9.15 -2.44 -16.32
N ALA A 107 8.13 -3.24 -16.00
CA ALA A 107 8.29 -4.58 -15.44
C ALA A 107 8.94 -5.51 -16.46
N LYS A 108 8.47 -5.50 -17.72
CA LYS A 108 9.09 -6.26 -18.81
C LYS A 108 10.55 -5.87 -19.03
N LEU A 109 10.84 -4.57 -19.05
CA LEU A 109 12.21 -4.08 -19.16
C LEU A 109 13.06 -4.52 -17.96
N ARG A 110 12.55 -4.42 -16.73
CA ARG A 110 13.25 -4.89 -15.53
C ARG A 110 13.55 -6.39 -15.59
N ALA A 111 12.60 -7.20 -16.07
CA ALA A 111 12.80 -8.62 -16.28
C ALA A 111 13.88 -8.88 -17.33
N GLU A 112 13.80 -8.24 -18.49
CA GLU A 112 14.81 -8.35 -19.55
C GLU A 112 16.22 -7.98 -19.06
N HIS A 113 16.32 -6.92 -18.26
CA HIS A 113 17.55 -6.47 -17.62
C HIS A 113 18.11 -7.43 -16.58
N ARG A 114 17.23 -8.19 -15.89
CA ARG A 114 17.60 -9.17 -14.89
C ARG A 114 18.12 -10.46 -15.54
N GLU A 115 17.43 -10.93 -16.57
CA GLU A 115 17.78 -12.17 -17.27
C GLU A 115 19.05 -11.99 -18.13
N ASN A 116 19.21 -10.85 -18.80
CA ASN A 116 20.31 -10.62 -19.75
C ASN A 116 21.12 -9.33 -19.46
N PRO A 117 21.77 -9.21 -18.29
CA PRO A 117 22.52 -8.01 -17.93
C PRO A 117 23.78 -7.81 -18.80
N GLU A 118 24.42 -8.90 -19.24
CA GLU A 118 25.70 -8.82 -19.94
C GLU A 118 25.57 -8.29 -21.37
N LEU A 119 24.47 -8.55 -22.10
CA LEU A 119 24.26 -8.02 -23.45
C LEU A 119 24.26 -6.48 -23.45
N LYS A 120 23.55 -5.85 -22.51
CA LYS A 120 23.55 -4.39 -22.37
C LYS A 120 24.89 -3.85 -21.89
N ARG A 121 25.57 -4.55 -20.97
CA ARG A 121 26.90 -4.13 -20.50
C ARG A 121 27.95 -4.22 -21.62
N ALA A 122 27.91 -5.27 -22.43
CA ALA A 122 28.80 -5.43 -23.58
C ALA A 122 28.55 -4.34 -24.63
N ALA A 123 27.29 -4.09 -24.99
CA ALA A 123 26.94 -3.00 -25.90
C ALA A 123 27.36 -1.62 -25.36
N ALA A 124 27.14 -1.36 -24.06
CA ALA A 124 27.59 -0.12 -23.43
C ALA A 124 29.12 0.01 -23.43
N ARG A 125 29.86 -1.07 -23.10
CA ARG A 125 31.33 -1.09 -23.17
C ARG A 125 31.83 -0.80 -24.58
N ALA A 126 31.25 -1.44 -25.59
CA ALA A 126 31.59 -1.20 -27.00
C ALA A 126 31.33 0.26 -27.40
N TYR A 127 30.17 0.81 -27.01
CA TYR A 127 29.83 2.21 -27.27
C TYR A 127 30.81 3.18 -26.59
N TYR A 128 31.11 2.98 -25.29
CA TYR A 128 32.06 3.84 -24.59
C TYR A 128 33.49 3.71 -25.10
N ALA A 129 33.90 2.52 -25.59
CA ALA A 129 35.20 2.33 -26.22
C ALA A 129 35.28 3.07 -27.57
N ALA A 130 34.26 2.93 -28.42
CA ALA A 130 34.20 3.59 -29.72
C ALA A 130 34.09 5.12 -29.62
N HIS A 131 33.38 5.63 -28.60
CA HIS A 131 33.10 7.07 -28.42
C HIS A 131 33.84 7.67 -27.21
N ALA A 132 34.98 7.10 -26.81
CA ALA A 132 35.69 7.50 -25.58
C ALA A 132 36.08 8.99 -25.59
N GLU A 133 36.64 9.46 -26.70
CA GLU A 133 37.09 10.85 -26.84
C GLU A 133 35.93 11.84 -26.97
N GLU A 134 34.87 11.49 -27.71
CA GLU A 134 33.64 12.28 -27.80
C GLU A 134 33.03 12.51 -26.40
N GLN A 135 32.99 11.45 -25.59
CA GLN A 135 32.45 11.52 -24.22
C GLN A 135 33.36 12.28 -23.25
N LYS A 136 34.68 12.25 -23.46
CA LYS A 136 35.62 13.12 -22.71
C LYS A 136 35.44 14.58 -23.10
N ALA A 137 35.34 14.88 -24.39
CA ALA A 137 35.12 16.22 -24.91
C ALA A 137 33.80 16.81 -24.40
N LYS A 138 32.69 16.06 -24.49
CA LYS A 138 31.40 16.46 -23.93
C LYS A 138 31.47 16.74 -22.42
N ARG A 139 32.17 15.89 -21.65
CA ARG A 139 32.35 16.12 -20.20
C ARG A 139 33.15 17.38 -19.91
N ARG A 140 34.24 17.64 -20.65
CA ARG A 140 35.03 18.87 -20.51
C ARG A 140 34.22 20.10 -20.87
N ALA A 141 33.50 20.08 -21.99
CA ALA A 141 32.62 21.17 -22.42
C ALA A 141 31.52 21.45 -21.39
N TYR A 142 30.86 20.40 -20.87
CA TYR A 142 29.86 20.54 -19.82
C TYR A 142 30.44 21.14 -18.55
N TYR A 143 31.62 20.66 -18.10
CA TYR A 143 32.29 21.21 -16.92
C TYR A 143 32.71 22.67 -17.12
N ALA A 144 33.23 23.02 -18.29
CA ALA A 144 33.57 24.42 -18.60
C ALA A 144 32.35 25.33 -18.55
N ALA A 145 31.23 24.90 -19.14
CA ALA A 145 29.97 25.65 -19.13
C ALA A 145 29.27 25.70 -17.76
N ASN A 146 29.48 24.69 -16.90
CA ASN A 146 28.77 24.53 -15.62
C ASN A 146 29.71 24.48 -14.42
N ARG A 147 30.89 25.10 -14.51
CA ARG A 147 31.95 24.99 -13.50
C ARG A 147 31.46 25.36 -12.10
N GLU A 148 30.79 26.50 -11.98
CA GLU A 148 30.26 26.99 -10.71
C GLU A 148 29.22 26.05 -10.11
N LYS A 149 28.33 25.50 -10.94
CA LYS A 149 27.31 24.54 -10.48
C LYS A 149 27.95 23.27 -9.90
N VAL A 150 28.98 22.75 -10.57
CA VAL A 150 29.71 21.56 -10.08
C VAL A 150 30.48 21.87 -8.79
N LEU A 151 31.14 23.02 -8.71
CA LEU A 151 31.85 23.45 -7.51
C LEU A 151 30.91 23.71 -6.33
N ALA A 152 29.76 24.37 -6.56
CA ALA A 152 28.74 24.60 -5.55
C ALA A 152 28.17 23.28 -5.01
N ALA A 153 27.89 22.31 -5.88
CA ALA A 153 27.44 20.99 -5.45
C ALA A 153 28.51 20.27 -4.60
N ASN A 154 29.79 20.38 -5.00
CA ASN A 154 30.91 19.82 -4.23
C ASN A 154 31.08 20.51 -2.86
N ARG A 155 30.95 21.85 -2.79
CA ARG A 155 30.97 22.59 -1.52
C ARG A 155 29.83 22.16 -0.61
N ALA A 156 28.59 22.15 -1.12
CA ALA A 156 27.42 21.70 -0.37
C ALA A 156 27.55 20.25 0.13
N TRP A 157 28.15 19.36 -0.67
CA TRP A 157 28.46 18.00 -0.24
C TRP A 157 29.47 17.98 0.91
N LYS A 158 30.58 18.74 0.80
CA LYS A 158 31.60 18.86 1.86
C LYS A 158 30.99 19.42 3.14
N ASP A 159 30.25 20.52 3.08
CA ASP A 159 29.65 21.17 4.24
C ASP A 159 28.67 20.25 4.98
N ARG A 160 27.90 19.46 4.23
CA ARG A 160 27.02 18.44 4.81
C ARG A 160 27.82 17.34 5.50
N GLU A 161 28.92 16.87 4.89
CA GLU A 161 29.76 15.83 5.48
C GLU A 161 30.49 16.34 6.73
N THR A 162 30.99 17.58 6.71
CA THR A 162 31.58 18.26 7.86
C THR A 162 30.59 18.39 9.02
N ARG A 163 29.36 18.86 8.77
CA ARG A 163 28.31 18.92 9.80
C ARG A 163 27.97 17.55 10.38
N ARG A 164 27.93 16.53 9.52
CA ARG A 164 27.68 15.15 9.94
C ARG A 164 28.77 14.63 10.89
N LEU A 165 30.04 14.89 10.57
CA LEU A 165 31.18 14.52 11.41
C LEU A 165 31.18 15.31 12.73
N HIS A 166 30.89 16.61 12.70
CA HIS A 166 30.74 17.42 13.92
C HIS A 166 29.59 16.94 14.82
N ALA A 167 28.52 16.40 14.25
CA ALA A 167 27.42 15.77 14.99
C ALA A 167 27.79 14.39 15.57
N GLY A 168 29.05 13.95 15.47
CA GLY A 168 29.54 12.68 16.01
C GLY A 168 29.14 11.46 15.19
N LEU A 169 28.56 11.63 14.00
CA LEU A 169 28.25 10.47 13.16
C LEU A 169 29.56 9.92 12.56
N PRO A 170 29.75 8.59 12.57
CA PRO A 170 30.95 7.98 12.02
C PRO A 170 31.09 8.28 10.52
N PRO A 171 32.30 8.38 9.96
CA PRO A 171 32.48 8.56 8.52
C PRO A 171 31.71 7.50 7.75
N ARG A 172 31.15 7.89 6.59
CA ARG A 172 30.15 7.06 5.88
C ARG A 172 30.71 5.72 5.42
N ARG A 173 32.04 5.64 5.34
CA ARG A 173 32.83 4.45 5.07
C ARG A 173 34.05 4.51 5.98
N LEU A 174 34.02 3.76 7.08
CA LEU A 174 35.17 3.57 7.97
C LEU A 174 36.27 2.75 7.28
N HIS A 175 35.87 1.76 6.47
CA HIS A 175 36.76 0.96 5.65
C HIS A 175 36.21 0.81 4.24
N THR A 176 37.09 0.86 3.25
CA THR A 176 36.73 0.51 1.87
C THR A 176 36.84 -1.00 1.74
N THR A 177 35.75 -1.72 1.96
CA THR A 177 35.70 -3.17 1.70
C THR A 177 35.97 -3.39 0.21
N PRO A 178 37.08 -4.06 -0.20
CA PRO A 178 37.38 -4.32 -1.60
C PRO A 178 36.25 -5.11 -2.28
N VAL A 179 36.16 -4.99 -3.61
CA VAL A 179 35.10 -5.64 -4.40
C VAL A 179 35.07 -7.16 -4.16
N ALA A 180 36.25 -7.78 -4.04
CA ALA A 180 36.40 -9.21 -3.78
C ALA A 180 35.78 -9.61 -2.43
N GLU A 181 36.10 -8.89 -1.36
CA GLU A 181 35.55 -9.14 -0.03
C GLU A 181 34.04 -8.89 0.03
N ARG A 182 33.52 -7.87 -0.67
CA ARG A 182 32.06 -7.67 -0.76
C ARG A 182 31.36 -8.85 -1.43
N ARG A 183 31.94 -9.40 -2.50
CA ARG A 183 31.41 -10.59 -3.18
C ARG A 183 31.46 -11.81 -2.26
N ALA A 184 32.58 -12.01 -1.57
CA ALA A 184 32.72 -13.10 -0.59
C ALA A 184 31.69 -12.98 0.54
N ASN A 185 31.50 -11.78 1.11
CA ASN A 185 30.50 -11.54 2.15
C ASN A 185 29.07 -11.77 1.66
N THR A 186 28.78 -11.40 0.40
CA THR A 186 27.45 -11.63 -0.20
C THR A 186 27.22 -13.12 -0.39
N ALA A 187 28.19 -13.85 -0.95
CA ALA A 187 28.10 -15.30 -1.12
C ALA A 187 27.99 -16.04 0.23
N ALA A 188 28.74 -15.59 1.25
CA ALA A 188 28.66 -16.15 2.60
C ALA A 188 27.29 -15.87 3.25
N ALA A 189 26.72 -14.68 3.05
CA ALA A 189 25.38 -14.36 3.51
C ALA A 189 24.32 -15.21 2.80
N ASP A 190 24.40 -15.32 1.47
CA ASP A 190 23.49 -16.16 0.68
C ASP A 190 23.56 -17.62 1.13
N ALA A 191 24.77 -18.16 1.37
CA ALA A 191 24.96 -19.50 1.90
C ALA A 191 24.35 -19.66 3.30
N PHE A 192 24.58 -18.69 4.20
CA PHE A 192 24.04 -18.69 5.56
C PHE A 192 22.50 -18.71 5.58
N PHE A 193 21.85 -17.92 4.70
CA PHE A 193 20.39 -17.84 4.62
C PHE A 193 19.76 -18.96 3.80
N ALA A 194 20.49 -19.59 2.89
CA ALA A 194 20.02 -20.77 2.15
C ALA A 194 20.12 -22.06 2.99
N GLN A 195 21.02 -22.08 3.99
CA GLN A 195 21.17 -23.21 4.91
C GLN A 195 19.91 -23.40 5.75
N GLN A 196 19.39 -24.64 5.78
CA GLN A 196 18.30 -25.02 6.68
C GLN A 196 18.90 -25.30 8.05
N TRP A 197 18.56 -24.46 9.03
CA TRP A 197 19.04 -24.60 10.40
C TRP A 197 18.10 -25.51 11.19
N PRO A 198 18.55 -26.69 11.65
CA PRO A 198 17.75 -27.52 12.55
C PRO A 198 17.51 -26.79 13.87
N ALA A 199 16.35 -27.03 14.49
CA ALA A 199 15.91 -26.31 15.68
C ALA A 199 16.92 -26.37 16.85
N GLU A 200 17.65 -27.47 16.96
CA GLU A 200 18.67 -27.70 17.97
C GLU A 200 19.91 -26.81 17.79
N GLU A 201 20.36 -26.59 16.55
CA GLU A 201 21.47 -25.68 16.25
C GLU A 201 21.08 -24.23 16.49
N VAL A 202 19.85 -23.84 16.15
CA VAL A 202 19.32 -22.50 16.49
C VAL A 202 19.28 -22.31 18.00
N ALA A 203 18.86 -23.32 18.76
CA ALA A 203 18.87 -23.28 20.22
C ALA A 203 20.29 -23.23 20.79
N ALA A 204 21.25 -23.94 20.22
CA ALA A 204 22.66 -23.89 20.60
C ALA A 204 23.29 -22.52 20.32
N LEU A 205 23.02 -21.91 19.16
CA LEU A 205 23.47 -20.56 18.81
C LEU A 205 22.92 -19.49 19.75
N ARG A 206 21.64 -19.60 20.14
CA ARG A 206 21.01 -18.71 21.13
C ARG A 206 21.70 -18.82 22.49
N ARG A 207 21.94 -20.05 22.97
CA ARG A 207 22.70 -20.31 24.21
C ARG A 207 24.12 -19.72 24.17
N ARG A 208 24.84 -19.89 23.05
CA ARG A 208 26.21 -19.37 22.88
C ARG A 208 26.31 -17.85 22.93
N ARG A 209 25.24 -17.12 22.57
CA ARG A 209 25.16 -15.66 22.67
C ARG A 209 24.69 -15.15 24.03
N GLY A 210 24.56 -16.02 25.03
CA GLY A 210 24.03 -15.65 26.35
C GLY A 210 22.51 -15.40 26.35
N LEU A 211 21.83 -15.75 25.25
CA LEU A 211 20.36 -15.74 25.14
C LEU A 211 19.88 -17.16 25.48
N SER A 212 19.98 -17.57 26.75
CA SER A 212 19.30 -18.79 27.19
C SER A 212 17.79 -18.58 27.12
N LEU A 213 17.03 -19.64 26.85
CA LEU A 213 15.56 -19.62 26.84
C LEU A 213 14.97 -19.13 28.18
N GLU A 214 15.72 -19.27 29.28
CA GLU A 214 15.34 -18.83 30.63
C GLU A 214 15.66 -17.35 30.89
N ALA A 215 16.60 -16.74 30.16
CA ALA A 215 17.01 -15.33 30.36
C ALA A 215 16.28 -14.34 29.44
N VAL A 216 15.59 -14.84 28.41
CA VAL A 216 14.77 -14.01 27.53
C VAL A 216 13.33 -14.12 28.01
N GLU A 217 12.89 -13.15 28.81
CA GLU A 217 11.47 -13.04 29.15
C GLU A 217 10.65 -13.15 27.86
N PRO A 218 9.62 -14.03 27.83
CA PRO A 218 8.80 -14.18 26.65
C PRO A 218 8.20 -12.82 26.33
N VAL A 219 8.42 -12.36 25.10
CA VAL A 219 7.89 -11.06 24.65
C VAL A 219 6.39 -11.07 24.93
N PRO A 220 5.86 -10.09 25.70
CA PRO A 220 4.46 -10.09 26.05
C PRO A 220 3.59 -10.23 24.81
N ALA A 221 2.57 -11.09 24.86
CA ALA A 221 1.73 -11.42 23.71
C ALA A 221 1.11 -10.16 23.09
N GLU A 222 0.86 -9.12 23.88
CA GLU A 222 0.37 -7.81 23.43
C GLU A 222 1.35 -7.08 22.51
N VAL A 223 2.65 -7.16 22.79
CA VAL A 223 3.70 -6.52 21.98
C VAL A 223 3.83 -7.25 20.65
N VAL A 224 3.76 -8.59 20.65
CA VAL A 224 3.73 -9.40 19.43
C VAL A 224 2.48 -9.07 18.61
N ALA A 225 1.30 -9.07 19.22
CA ALA A 225 0.04 -8.75 18.55
C ALA A 225 0.00 -7.31 18.02
N ARG A 226 0.65 -6.35 18.71
CA ARG A 226 0.84 -4.99 18.20
C ARG A 226 1.76 -4.97 16.99
N PHE A 227 2.92 -5.62 17.07
CA PHE A 227 3.87 -5.70 15.97
C PHE A 227 3.27 -6.39 14.74
N GLU A 228 2.49 -7.45 14.92
CA GLU A 228 1.79 -8.14 13.83
C GLU A 228 0.74 -7.23 13.17
N ARG A 229 -0.06 -6.50 13.96
CA ARG A 229 -1.01 -5.50 13.44
C ARG A 229 -0.29 -4.40 12.64
N ASP A 230 0.79 -3.85 13.18
CA ASP A 230 1.57 -2.78 12.54
C ASP A 230 2.25 -3.29 11.26
N SER A 231 2.80 -4.51 11.28
CA SER A 231 3.40 -5.16 10.12
C SER A 231 2.37 -5.46 9.02
N GLN A 232 1.19 -5.94 9.42
CA GLN A 232 0.10 -6.22 8.48
C GLN A 232 -0.42 -4.93 7.85
N ARG A 233 -0.54 -3.86 8.65
CA ARG A 233 -0.88 -2.52 8.16
C ARG A 233 0.16 -2.01 7.17
N ALA A 234 1.45 -2.09 7.48
CA ALA A 234 2.52 -1.65 6.58
C ALA A 234 2.53 -2.42 5.25
N ARG A 235 2.28 -3.74 5.29
CA ARG A 235 2.14 -4.57 4.07
C ARG A 235 0.93 -4.14 3.25
N ILE A 236 -0.21 -3.90 3.90
CA ILE A 236 -1.43 -3.40 3.24
C ILE A 236 -1.18 -2.02 2.61
N GLU A 237 -0.59 -1.07 3.34
CA GLU A 237 -0.26 0.26 2.83
C GLU A 237 0.70 0.17 1.65
N HIS A 238 1.72 -0.69 1.72
CA HIS A 238 2.62 -0.95 0.60
C HIS A 238 1.85 -1.52 -0.61
N THR A 239 1.01 -2.54 -0.43
CA THR A 239 0.20 -3.11 -1.54
C THR A 239 -0.73 -2.05 -2.16
N LEU A 240 -1.35 -1.19 -1.36
CA LEU A 240 -2.19 -0.10 -1.86
C LEU A 240 -1.37 0.98 -2.58
N ALA A 241 -0.12 1.19 -2.19
CA ALA A 241 0.78 2.17 -2.80
C ALA A 241 1.46 1.64 -4.09
N THR A 242 1.64 0.32 -4.23
CA THR A 242 2.32 -0.27 -5.38
C THR A 242 1.38 -0.89 -6.42
N ASP A 243 0.20 -1.41 -6.02
CA ASP A 243 -0.72 -2.11 -6.92
C ASP A 243 -1.85 -1.19 -7.41
N PHE A 244 -1.56 -0.44 -8.48
CA PHE A 244 -2.56 0.34 -9.22
C PHE A 244 -3.31 -0.48 -10.29
N SER A 245 -2.99 -1.76 -10.45
CA SER A 245 -3.60 -2.59 -11.49
C SER A 245 -5.04 -2.96 -11.12
N TYR A 246 -5.97 -2.77 -12.06
CA TYR A 246 -7.39 -3.12 -11.92
C TYR A 246 -7.67 -4.62 -11.67
N ALA A 247 -6.64 -5.47 -11.74
CA ALA A 247 -6.73 -6.92 -11.64
C ALA A 247 -7.00 -7.41 -10.20
N ASP A 248 -6.63 -6.63 -9.18
CA ASP A 248 -6.75 -7.05 -7.77
C ASP A 248 -7.66 -6.14 -6.94
N ARG A 249 -8.77 -5.70 -7.56
CA ARG A 249 -9.82 -4.90 -6.90
C ARG A 249 -10.39 -5.58 -5.65
N ALA A 250 -10.43 -6.91 -5.63
CA ALA A 250 -10.91 -7.67 -4.48
C ALA A 250 -9.93 -7.59 -3.30
N ARG A 251 -8.63 -7.87 -3.51
CA ARG A 251 -7.61 -7.76 -2.46
C ARG A 251 -7.42 -6.33 -1.96
N THR A 252 -7.42 -5.35 -2.86
CA THR A 252 -7.35 -3.93 -2.45
C THR A 252 -8.61 -3.47 -1.70
N ALA A 253 -9.80 -3.98 -2.04
CA ALA A 253 -11.02 -3.73 -1.28
C ALA A 253 -11.01 -4.40 0.10
N GLU A 254 -10.52 -5.63 0.20
CA GLU A 254 -10.34 -6.33 1.48
C GLU A 254 -9.30 -5.64 2.37
N ALA A 255 -8.17 -5.21 1.80
CA ALA A 255 -7.14 -4.47 2.49
C ALA A 255 -7.66 -3.13 3.03
N ARG A 256 -8.50 -2.43 2.26
CA ARG A 256 -9.21 -1.21 2.70
C ARG A 256 -10.24 -1.49 3.80
N ARG A 257 -11.00 -2.59 3.70
CA ARG A 257 -11.95 -3.01 4.75
C ARG A 257 -11.22 -3.35 6.06
N TYR A 258 -10.08 -4.01 5.97
CA TYR A 258 -9.25 -4.35 7.12
C TYR A 258 -8.70 -3.09 7.82
N LEU A 259 -8.16 -2.13 7.06
CA LEU A 259 -7.75 -0.82 7.60
C LEU A 259 -8.93 -0.07 8.24
N ALA A 260 -10.09 -0.07 7.59
CA ALA A 260 -11.29 0.59 8.12
C ALA A 260 -11.82 -0.08 9.40
N ALA A 261 -11.62 -1.38 9.59
CA ALA A 261 -12.00 -2.10 10.79
C ALA A 261 -11.06 -1.82 11.98
N GLN A 262 -9.80 -1.44 11.72
CA GLN A 262 -8.84 -1.05 12.76
C GLN A 262 -8.94 0.44 13.17
N GLN A 263 -9.59 1.27 12.35
CA GLN A 263 -9.84 2.66 12.70
C GLN A 263 -10.95 2.75 13.76
N PRO A 264 -10.82 3.59 14.80
CA PRO A 264 -11.90 3.83 15.74
C PRO A 264 -13.12 4.34 14.97
N ARG A 265 -14.30 3.76 15.24
CA ARG A 265 -15.53 4.14 14.54
C ARG A 265 -15.82 5.61 14.82
N GLY A 266 -16.47 6.31 13.88
CA GLY A 266 -16.73 7.75 14.01
C GLY A 266 -17.42 8.18 15.31
N TRP A 267 -18.21 7.30 15.94
CA TRP A 267 -18.80 7.55 17.26
C TRP A 267 -17.77 7.50 18.40
N GLN A 268 -16.75 6.64 18.34
CA GLN A 268 -15.66 6.56 19.31
C GLN A 268 -14.75 7.79 19.21
N ILE A 269 -14.50 8.28 17.98
CA ILE A 269 -13.76 9.53 17.76
C ILE A 269 -14.53 10.72 18.34
N ARG A 270 -15.86 10.77 18.13
CA ARG A 270 -16.73 11.80 18.72
C ARG A 270 -16.77 11.71 20.24
N ALA A 271 -16.91 10.51 20.80
CA ALA A 271 -16.90 10.28 22.24
C ALA A 271 -15.57 10.70 22.88
N ALA A 272 -14.43 10.33 22.28
CA ALA A 272 -13.11 10.74 22.77
C ALA A 272 -12.88 12.27 22.66
N ALA A 273 -13.40 12.90 21.59
CA ALA A 273 -13.34 14.36 21.45
C ALA A 273 -14.24 15.07 22.48
N GLU A 274 -15.40 14.50 22.79
CA GLU A 274 -16.32 15.00 23.79
C GLU A 274 -15.79 14.80 25.22
N GLU A 275 -15.16 13.65 25.49
CA GLU A 275 -14.45 13.38 26.73
C GLU A 275 -13.28 14.35 26.94
N ALA A 276 -12.44 14.56 25.92
CA ALA A 276 -11.36 15.56 25.97
C ALA A 276 -11.88 16.99 26.19
N ARG A 277 -13.04 17.33 25.62
CA ARG A 277 -13.72 18.61 25.86
C ARG A 277 -14.20 18.71 27.31
N MET A 278 -14.86 17.68 27.85
CA MET A 278 -15.30 17.65 29.25
C MET A 278 -14.13 17.75 30.22
N ASP A 279 -13.03 17.06 29.92
CA ASP A 279 -11.82 17.07 30.72
C ASP A 279 -11.14 18.47 30.73
N ALA A 280 -11.13 19.15 29.57
CA ALA A 280 -10.68 20.53 29.48
C ALA A 280 -11.57 21.51 30.27
N ILE A 281 -12.89 21.32 30.23
CA ILE A 281 -13.84 22.09 31.06
C ILE A 281 -13.59 21.82 32.55
N GLY A 282 -13.39 20.55 32.93
CA GLY A 282 -13.05 20.15 34.29
C GLY A 282 -11.77 20.82 34.79
N LYS A 283 -10.71 20.84 33.97
CA LYS A 283 -9.45 21.55 34.28
C LYS A 283 -9.66 23.05 34.44
N GLN A 284 -10.46 23.69 33.58
CA GLN A 284 -10.77 25.11 33.70
C GLN A 284 -11.55 25.44 34.99
N ILE A 285 -12.52 24.61 35.35
CA ILE A 285 -13.28 24.75 36.61
C ILE A 285 -12.34 24.57 37.81
N ASN A 286 -11.52 23.52 37.81
CA ASN A 286 -10.58 23.24 38.89
C ASN A 286 -9.56 24.38 39.05
N ASN A 287 -9.02 24.90 37.95
CA ASN A 287 -8.15 26.07 37.97
C ASN A 287 -8.86 27.32 38.52
N ARG A 288 -10.12 27.57 38.12
CA ARG A 288 -10.91 28.68 38.67
C ARG A 288 -11.17 28.53 40.16
N LEU A 289 -11.45 27.32 40.65
CA LEU A 289 -11.66 27.05 42.06
C LEU A 289 -10.36 27.19 42.86
N ARG A 290 -9.23 26.73 42.31
CA ARG A 290 -7.89 26.89 42.92
C ARG A 290 -7.45 28.35 43.03
N HIS A 291 -7.93 29.23 42.16
CA HIS A 291 -7.54 30.65 42.14
C HIS A 291 -8.58 31.61 42.75
N ARG A 292 -9.70 31.11 43.28
CA ARG A 292 -10.77 31.98 43.83
C ARG A 292 -10.74 32.20 45.34
N GLU A 293 -9.84 31.57 46.09
CA GLU A 293 -9.66 31.90 47.50
C GLU A 293 -8.17 32.19 47.77
N PRO A 294 -7.76 33.46 47.98
CA PRO A 294 -6.56 33.68 48.77
C PRO A 294 -6.79 33.00 50.13
N PRO A 295 -5.78 32.35 50.74
CA PRO A 295 -5.95 31.75 52.05
C PRO A 295 -6.54 32.83 52.97
N ARG A 296 -7.72 32.56 53.54
CA ARG A 296 -8.30 33.42 54.58
C ARG A 296 -7.17 33.68 55.56
N ARG A 297 -6.82 34.96 55.72
CA ARG A 297 -5.75 35.40 56.61
C ARG A 297 -5.87 34.62 57.93
N PRO A 298 -4.78 34.09 58.50
CA PRO A 298 -4.86 33.49 59.82
C PRO A 298 -5.50 34.52 60.73
N HIS A 299 -6.66 34.19 61.28
CA HIS A 299 -7.29 35.00 62.31
C HIS A 299 -6.24 35.18 63.39
N HIS A 300 -5.77 36.41 63.60
CA HIS A 300 -5.05 36.76 64.81
C HIS A 300 -6.02 36.42 65.94
N LEU A 301 -5.74 35.32 66.62
CA LEU A 301 -6.40 34.95 67.86
C LEU A 301 -6.08 36.09 68.84
N ASP A 302 -7.11 36.86 69.19
CA ASP A 302 -7.05 37.77 70.31
C ASP A 302 -6.73 36.93 71.56
N PRO A 303 -5.58 37.14 72.22
CA PRO A 303 -5.19 36.35 73.39
C PRO A 303 -6.12 36.58 74.60
N ALA A 304 -7.08 37.52 74.53
CA ALA A 304 -8.08 37.76 75.57
C ALA A 304 -9.42 37.04 75.33
N ALA A 305 -9.61 36.31 74.22
CA ALA A 305 -10.87 35.65 73.94
C ALA A 305 -10.96 34.27 74.65
N PRO A 306 -11.98 34.01 75.50
CA PRO A 306 -12.15 32.72 76.14
C PRO A 306 -12.46 31.65 75.09
N HIS A 307 -11.62 30.62 75.01
CA HIS A 307 -11.75 29.50 74.08
C HIS A 307 -13.15 28.85 74.18
N PRO A 308 -13.94 28.80 73.10
CA PRO A 308 -15.14 27.98 73.08
C PRO A 308 -14.74 26.51 72.99
N MET A 309 -15.18 25.75 74.00
CA MET A 309 -14.96 24.32 74.15
C MET A 309 -15.39 23.54 72.90
N LEU A 310 -14.45 22.79 72.34
CA LEU A 310 -14.67 21.78 71.31
C LEU A 310 -15.76 20.80 71.77
N SER A 311 -16.96 20.93 71.20
CA SER A 311 -17.99 19.90 71.34
C SER A 311 -17.73 18.78 70.33
N PRO A 312 -17.56 17.52 70.78
CA PRO A 312 -17.36 16.38 69.90
C PRO A 312 -18.72 15.89 69.38
N ASN A 313 -18.91 15.81 68.07
CA ASN A 313 -20.06 15.15 67.45
C ASN A 313 -19.73 14.82 65.99
N ASN A 314 -20.08 13.68 65.41
CA ASN A 314 -20.46 12.34 65.85
C ASN A 314 -20.51 11.57 64.51
N PRO A 315 -19.89 10.39 64.34
CA PRO A 315 -19.85 9.70 63.07
C PRO A 315 -21.12 8.86 62.86
N MET A 316 -22.12 9.45 62.18
CA MET A 316 -23.25 8.72 61.61
C MET A 316 -23.30 9.17 60.14
N GLY A 317 -22.89 8.39 59.14
CA GLY A 317 -23.27 7.00 58.92
C GLY A 317 -24.64 6.98 58.27
N MET A 318 -24.69 6.91 56.93
CA MET A 318 -25.77 6.41 56.06
C MET A 318 -25.23 6.51 54.62
N ASN A 319 -24.74 5.43 53.99
CA ASN A 319 -25.53 4.44 53.26
C ASN A 319 -26.69 5.05 52.45
N ARG A 320 -26.48 5.20 51.14
CA ARG A 320 -27.25 4.52 50.09
C ARG A 320 -26.57 4.65 48.74
#